data_AF-A0AA90UHH5-F1
#
_entry.id   AF-A0AA90UHH5-F1
#
_cell.length_a   1.000
_cell.length_b   1.000
_cell.length_c   1.000
_cell.angle_alpha   90.00
_cell.angle_beta   90.00
_cell.angle_gamma   90.00
#
_symmetry.space_group_name_H-M   'P 1'
#
loop_
_entity.id
_entity.type
_entity.pdbx_description
1 polymer ?
#
loop_
_entity_poly.entity_id
_entity_poly.type
_entity_poly.pdbx_seq_one_letter_code
_entity_poly.pdbx_strand_id
1 'polypeptide(L)'
;MKKIKLYDYQQKMLEDIINVLTSAATSTFYNENGKKEKVGSSVMVQMPTGTGKTYVMAAVVKWFLDNHDTGEVWIVAHRRELVEQMQQTLDRFCLDYGEKEMELKAKVRIRV
;
A
#
# COMPACT_ATOMS: atom_id res chain seq x y z
N MET A 1 -2.99 20.00 -12.08
CA MET A 1 -2.40 19.67 -10.75
C MET A 1 -0.99 19.13 -10.93
N LYS A 2 -0.03 19.41 -10.03
CA LYS A 2 1.34 18.89 -10.17
C LYS A 2 1.36 17.39 -9.83
N LYS A 3 1.87 16.58 -10.76
CA LYS A 3 2.07 15.14 -10.58
C LYS A 3 3.06 14.93 -9.43
N ILE A 4 2.63 14.26 -8.37
CA ILE A 4 3.52 13.95 -7.23
C ILE A 4 4.54 12.92 -7.70
N LYS A 5 5.83 13.23 -7.54
CA LYS A 5 6.95 12.35 -7.88
C LYS A 5 7.62 11.90 -6.58
N LEU A 6 7.79 10.60 -6.43
CA LEU A 6 8.54 10.02 -5.31
C LEU A 6 10.02 10.34 -5.44
N TYR A 7 10.68 10.55 -4.30
CA TYR A 7 12.14 10.59 -4.23
C TYR A 7 12.72 9.18 -4.47
N ASP A 8 13.99 9.11 -4.85
CA ASP A 8 14.75 7.88 -5.08
C ASP A 8 14.63 6.86 -3.93
N TYR A 9 14.82 7.30 -2.68
CA TYR A 9 14.69 6.44 -1.51
C TYR A 9 13.26 5.95 -1.28
N GLN A 10 12.25 6.74 -1.68
CA GLN A 10 10.84 6.37 -1.59
C GLN A 10 10.48 5.35 -2.69
N GLN A 11 11.05 5.50 -3.89
CA GLN A 11 10.89 4.55 -4.99
C GLN A 11 11.51 3.20 -4.63
N LYS A 12 12.74 3.21 -4.09
CA LYS A 12 13.40 1.98 -3.62
C LYS A 12 12.58 1.27 -2.55
N MET A 13 12.07 2.02 -1.57
CA MET A 13 11.21 1.46 -0.52
C MET A 13 9.92 0.84 -1.10
N LEU A 14 9.30 1.51 -2.07
CA LEU A 14 8.12 1.00 -2.77
C LEU A 14 8.43 -0.32 -3.50
N GLU A 15 9.55 -0.37 -4.23
CA GLU A 15 10.01 -1.59 -4.92
C GLU A 15 10.24 -2.74 -3.94
N ASP A 16 10.92 -2.49 -2.82
CA ASP A 16 11.16 -3.50 -1.77
C ASP A 16 9.85 -4.04 -1.19
N ILE A 17 8.87 -3.16 -0.93
CA ILE A 17 7.53 -3.55 -0.47
C ILE A 17 6.82 -4.44 -1.50
N ILE A 18 6.77 -4.01 -2.77
CA ILE A 18 6.10 -4.75 -3.85
C ILE A 18 6.75 -6.12 -4.04
N ASN A 19 8.08 -6.17 -4.01
CA ASN A 19 8.83 -7.42 -4.13
C ASN A 19 8.45 -8.39 -3.03
N VAL A 20 8.39 -7.95 -1.77
CA VAL A 20 7.99 -8.81 -0.65
C VAL A 20 6.54 -9.27 -0.79
N LEU A 21 5.61 -8.36 -1.10
CA LEU A 21 4.18 -8.68 -1.22
C LEU A 21 3.90 -9.65 -2.37
N THR A 22 4.67 -9.57 -3.46
CA THR A 22 4.52 -10.45 -4.62
C THR A 22 5.24 -11.79 -4.41
N SER A 23 6.41 -11.78 -3.76
CA SER A 23 7.24 -12.97 -3.54
C SER A 23 6.71 -13.88 -2.43
N ALA A 24 6.13 -13.29 -1.38
CA ALA A 24 5.61 -14.00 -0.20
C ALA A 24 4.39 -14.89 -0.48
N ALA A 25 3.84 -14.88 -1.70
CA ALA A 25 2.89 -15.90 -2.13
C ALA A 25 3.51 -17.32 -2.17
N THR A 26 4.83 -17.44 -2.10
CA THR A 26 5.56 -18.68 -2.46
C THR A 26 6.30 -19.37 -1.29
N SER A 27 6.59 -18.67 -0.19
CA SER A 27 7.37 -19.23 0.93
C SER A 27 6.50 -20.02 1.91
N THR A 28 6.69 -21.34 1.91
CA THR A 28 6.17 -22.25 2.94
C THR A 28 7.34 -22.78 3.75
N PHE A 29 7.28 -22.66 5.07
CA PHE A 29 8.25 -23.28 5.98
C PHE A 29 7.58 -24.41 6.74
N TYR A 30 8.38 -25.37 7.21
CA TYR A 30 7.90 -26.41 8.11
C TYR A 30 8.11 -25.93 9.54
N ASN A 31 7.06 -25.93 10.36
CA ASN A 31 7.20 -25.64 11.78
C ASN A 31 7.95 -26.79 12.50
N GLU A 32 8.26 -26.60 13.78
CA GLU A 32 8.95 -27.58 14.63
C GLU A 32 8.26 -28.95 14.71
N ASN A 33 6.97 -29.02 14.37
CA ASN A 33 6.17 -30.24 14.29
C ASN A 33 6.10 -30.83 12.87
N GLY A 34 6.91 -30.33 11.93
CA GLY A 34 6.92 -30.77 10.54
C GLY A 34 5.67 -30.37 9.74
N LYS A 35 4.82 -29.48 10.28
CA LYS A 35 3.62 -28.99 9.60
C LYS A 35 4.01 -27.83 8.68
N LYS A 36 3.59 -27.92 7.42
CA LYS A 36 3.78 -26.86 6.43
C LYS A 36 2.95 -25.64 6.84
N GLU A 37 3.63 -24.58 7.30
CA GLU A 37 3.02 -23.30 7.61
C GLU A 37 3.30 -22.29 6.50
N LYS A 38 2.23 -21.65 6.04
CA LYS A 38 2.31 -20.57 5.06
C LYS A 38 2.80 -19.32 5.78
N VAL A 39 3.91 -18.76 5.32
CA VAL A 39 4.36 -17.46 5.83
C VAL A 39 3.36 -16.41 5.36
N GLY A 40 2.95 -15.53 6.26
CA GLY A 40 2.04 -14.44 5.91
C GLY A 40 2.67 -13.52 4.87
N SER A 41 1.85 -12.96 3.98
CA SER A 41 2.26 -11.93 3.00
C SER A 41 2.32 -10.55 3.65
N SER A 42 3.00 -10.46 4.79
CA SER A 42 3.09 -9.25 5.61
C SER A 42 4.46 -8.62 5.48
N VAL A 43 4.49 -7.29 5.37
CA VAL A 43 5.72 -6.49 5.32
C VAL A 43 5.70 -5.47 6.45
N MET A 44 6.84 -5.31 7.12
CA MET A 44 7.05 -4.24 8.09
C MET A 44 8.01 -3.23 7.47
N VAL A 45 7.62 -1.95 7.52
CA VAL A 45 8.40 -0.85 6.95
C VAL A 45 8.70 0.15 8.04
N GLN A 46 9.99 0.49 8.20
CA GLN A 46 10.43 1.53 9.10
C GLN A 46 11.01 2.70 8.32
N MET A 47 10.51 3.90 8.60
CA MET A 47 10.95 5.14 7.99
C MET A 47 10.98 6.25 9.04
N PRO A 48 12.01 7.11 9.07
CA PRO A 48 12.08 8.25 9.99
C PRO A 48 10.90 9.23 9.83
N THR A 49 10.63 10.04 10.85
CA THR A 49 9.60 11.09 10.74
C THR A 49 10.06 12.18 9.78
N GLY A 50 9.14 12.71 8.96
CA GLY A 50 9.46 13.74 7.96
C GLY A 50 9.94 13.22 6.60
N THR A 51 10.13 11.91 6.40
CA THR A 51 10.62 11.33 5.12
C THR A 51 9.51 10.91 4.14
N GLY A 52 8.26 11.32 4.40
CA GLY A 52 7.15 11.05 3.49
C GLY A 52 6.62 9.61 3.52
N LYS A 53 6.57 8.96 4.69
CA LYS A 53 5.89 7.67 4.92
C LYS A 53 4.51 7.59 4.24
N THR A 54 3.70 8.64 4.39
CA THR A 54 2.36 8.72 3.82
C THR A 54 2.37 8.69 2.28
N TYR A 55 3.41 9.25 1.65
CA TYR A 55 3.57 9.24 0.19
C TYR A 55 3.92 7.84 -0.32
N VAL A 56 4.80 7.12 0.39
CA VAL A 56 5.10 5.72 0.07
C VAL A 56 3.85 4.85 0.23
N MET A 57 3.11 5.01 1.33
CA MET A 57 1.85 4.30 1.55
C MET A 57 0.85 4.57 0.41
N ALA A 58 0.63 5.83 0.02
CA ALA A 58 -0.26 6.17 -1.09
C ALA A 58 0.18 5.54 -2.42
N ALA A 59 1.49 5.46 -2.67
CA ALA A 59 2.03 4.81 -3.85
C ALA A 59 1.83 3.29 -3.84
N VAL A 60 1.90 2.63 -2.68
CA VAL A 60 1.58 1.19 -2.54
C VAL A 60 0.10 0.95 -2.83
N VAL A 61 -0.80 1.79 -2.30
CA VAL A 61 -2.24 1.70 -2.58
C VAL A 61 -2.51 1.90 -4.07
N LYS A 62 -1.89 2.90 -4.68
CA LYS A 62 -1.99 3.13 -6.12
C LYS A 62 -1.52 1.92 -6.91
N TRP A 63 -0.33 1.39 -6.62
CA TRP A 63 0.16 0.18 -7.26
C TRP A 63 -0.85 -0.98 -7.15
N PHE A 64 -1.46 -1.19 -5.98
CA PHE A 64 -2.47 -2.23 -5.83
C PHE A 64 -3.69 -2.00 -6.73
N LEU A 65 -4.22 -0.77 -6.77
CA LEU A 65 -5.36 -0.42 -7.62
C LEU A 65 -5.03 -0.50 -9.12
N ASP A 66 -3.81 -0.17 -9.51
CA ASP A 66 -3.32 -0.23 -10.90
C ASP A 66 -3.11 -1.69 -11.37
N ASN A 67 -2.87 -2.64 -10.46
CA ASN A 67 -2.50 -4.02 -10.78
C ASN A 67 -3.59 -5.07 -10.44
N HIS A 68 -4.65 -4.68 -9.73
CA HIS A 68 -5.73 -5.58 -9.34
C HIS A 68 -7.11 -4.97 -9.64
N ASP A 69 -7.84 -5.61 -10.55
CA ASP A 69 -9.20 -5.20 -10.92
C ASP A 69 -10.23 -5.42 -9.79
N THR A 70 -9.94 -6.33 -8.85
CA THR A 70 -10.84 -6.69 -7.73
C THR A 70 -10.06 -6.77 -6.42
N GLY A 71 -10.65 -6.27 -5.33
CA GLY A 71 -10.06 -6.36 -3.99
C GLY A 71 -10.48 -5.21 -3.07
N GLU A 72 -10.08 -5.27 -1.81
CA GLU A 72 -10.26 -4.15 -0.89
C GLU A 72 -8.94 -3.79 -0.21
N VAL A 73 -8.63 -2.50 -0.13
CA VAL A 73 -7.50 -1.97 0.63
C VAL A 73 -8.04 -1.38 1.92
N TRP A 74 -7.57 -1.89 3.05
CA TRP A 74 -7.93 -1.41 4.37
C TRP A 74 -6.77 -0.66 5.00
N ILE A 75 -6.97 0.62 5.27
CA ILE A 75 -6.01 1.48 5.95
C ILE A 75 -6.52 1.71 7.36
N VAL A 76 -5.73 1.33 8.35
CA VAL A 76 -6.09 1.46 9.77
C VAL A 76 -5.08 2.37 10.44
N ALA A 77 -5.57 3.37 11.17
CA ALA A 77 -4.72 4.31 11.87
C ALA A 77 -5.31 4.69 13.22
N HIS A 78 -4.47 4.69 14.25
CA HIS A 78 -4.93 4.91 15.62
C HIS A 78 -5.48 6.32 15.91
N ARG A 79 -5.21 7.30 15.04
CA ARG A 79 -5.55 8.71 15.25
C ARG A 79 -6.37 9.24 14.07
N ARG A 80 -7.46 9.96 14.37
CA ARG A 80 -8.44 10.43 13.36
C ARG A 80 -7.82 11.41 12.37
N GLU A 81 -6.98 12.31 12.85
CA GLU A 81 -6.23 13.27 12.04
C GLU A 81 -5.27 12.58 11.06
N LEU A 82 -4.77 11.38 11.39
CA LEU A 82 -3.94 10.61 10.46
C LEU A 82 -4.80 10.02 9.34
N VAL A 83 -6.02 9.58 9.66
CA VAL A 83 -7.00 9.11 8.66
C VAL A 83 -7.32 10.23 7.66
N GLU A 84 -7.60 11.44 8.15
CA GLU A 84 -7.90 12.60 7.30
C GLU A 84 -6.72 12.98 6.39
N GLN A 85 -5.49 12.99 6.94
CA GLN A 85 -4.27 13.25 6.16
C GLN A 85 -4.04 12.19 5.07
N MET A 86 -4.29 10.93 5.38
CA MET A 86 -4.16 9.82 4.43
C MET A 86 -5.18 9.95 3.31
N GLN A 87 -6.44 10.29 3.62
CA GLN A 87 -7.49 10.47 2.62
C GLN A 87 -7.13 11.60 1.65
N GLN A 88 -6.72 12.77 2.16
CA GLN A 88 -6.27 13.89 1.31
C GLN A 88 -5.05 13.54 0.44
N THR A 89 -4.13 12.72 0.97
CA THR A 89 -2.94 12.30 0.22
C THR A 89 -3.33 11.31 -0.88
N LEU A 90 -4.21 10.35 -0.59
CA LEU A 90 -4.72 9.40 -1.56
C LEU A 90 -5.50 10.11 -2.65
N ASP A 91 -6.37 11.06 -2.32
CA ASP A 91 -7.06 11.87 -3.32
C ASP A 91 -6.02 12.51 -4.24
N ARG A 92 -5.00 13.21 -3.71
CA ARG A 92 -3.95 13.83 -4.55
C ARG A 92 -3.14 12.85 -5.40
N PHE A 93 -2.95 11.61 -4.95
CA PHE A 93 -2.22 10.55 -5.68
C PHE A 93 -3.06 9.81 -6.71
N CYS A 94 -4.34 9.62 -6.39
CA CYS A 94 -5.32 8.85 -7.14
C CYS A 94 -6.25 9.75 -7.96
N LEU A 95 -6.12 11.09 -7.94
CA LEU A 95 -7.00 11.99 -8.71
C LEU A 95 -6.88 11.91 -10.24
N ASP A 96 -5.94 11.12 -10.80
CA ASP A 96 -6.00 10.69 -12.23
C ASP A 96 -7.09 9.63 -12.46
N TYR A 97 -7.57 8.96 -11.41
CA TYR A 97 -8.69 8.00 -11.42
C TYR A 97 -10.07 8.67 -11.33
N GLY A 98 -10.13 10.01 -11.35
CA GLY A 98 -11.36 10.80 -11.30
C GLY A 98 -11.92 11.26 -12.65
N GLU A 99 -11.20 11.07 -13.77
CA GLU A 99 -11.64 11.50 -15.11
C GLU A 99 -11.95 10.36 -16.09
N LYS A 100 -11.82 9.09 -15.66
CA LYS A 100 -12.35 7.96 -16.42
C LYS A 100 -13.46 7.32 -15.62
N GLU A 101 -14.65 7.28 -16.21
CA GLU A 101 -15.67 6.27 -15.91
C GLU A 101 -15.07 4.88 -16.18
N MET A 102 -14.28 4.41 -15.24
CA MET A 102 -14.05 2.99 -15.03
C MET A 102 -14.46 2.78 -13.58
N GLU A 103 -15.58 2.08 -13.39
CA GLU A 103 -15.94 1.52 -12.08
C GLU A 103 -14.75 0.70 -11.58
N LEU A 104 -13.91 1.31 -10.74
CA LEU A 104 -12.95 0.58 -9.94
C LEU A 104 -13.75 -0.38 -9.07
N LYS A 105 -13.71 -1.68 -9.38
CA LYS A 105 -14.34 -2.69 -8.51
C LYS A 105 -13.55 -2.86 -7.21
N ALA A 106 -12.30 -2.38 -7.16
CA ALA A 106 -11.49 -2.35 -5.95
C ALA A 106 -11.81 -1.15 -5.05
N LYS A 107 -12.02 -1.38 -3.74
CA LYS A 107 -12.45 -0.35 -2.78
C LYS A 107 -11.37 -0.05 -1.74
N VAL A 108 -11.08 1.22 -1.50
CA VAL A 108 -10.24 1.66 -0.37
C VAL A 108 -11.13 2.06 0.79
N ARG A 109 -10.87 1.50 1.99
CA ARG A 109 -11.56 1.84 3.23
C ARG A 109 -10.54 2.29 4.27
N ILE A 110 -10.82 3.42 4.92
CA ILE A 110 -9.98 3.94 6.00
C ILE A 110 -10.76 3.87 7.31
N ARG A 111 -10.15 3.33 8.36
CA ARG A 111 -10.76 3.21 9.69
C ARG A 111 -9.80 3.67 10.79
N VAL A 112 -10.41 4.07 11.90
CA VAL A 112 -9.75 4.41 13.16
C VAL A 112 -9.75 3.19 14.07
#